data_AF-A0A060CF10-F1
#
_entry.id   AF-A0A060CF10-F1
#
_cell.length_a   1.000
_cell.length_b   1.000
_cell.length_c   1.000
_cell.angle_alpha   90.00
_cell.angle_beta   90.00
_cell.angle_gamma   90.00
#
_symmetry.space_group_name_H-M   'P 1'
#
loop_
_entity.id
_entity.type
_entity.pdbx_description
1 polymer ?
#
loop_
_entity_poly.entity_id
_entity_poly.type
_entity_poly.pdbx_seq_one_letter_code
_entity_poly.pdbx_strand_id
1 'polypeptide(L)'
;MAQARPGRGEVVFVATDGDDANPGTKKAPLRTVQAARDALAGQTSARHRGTVWIRGGEYVLDEAIDLTGADHSWVTYAAYRGEDVEITGAHELDRAGWKPLADLTAEELAAPAYSSHTRLNTPQLREGVWTFDLGEA
;
A
#
# COMPACT_ATOMS: atom_id res chain seq x y z
N MET A 1 8.80 -24.01 12.72
CA MET A 1 8.81 -22.63 12.19
C MET A 1 10.25 -22.11 12.24
N ALA A 2 10.88 -21.90 11.08
CA ALA A 2 12.28 -21.51 10.98
C ALA A 2 12.45 -20.03 11.31
N GLN A 3 13.15 -19.71 12.39
CA GLN A 3 13.56 -18.34 12.69
C GLN A 3 14.67 -17.94 11.71
N ALA A 4 14.45 -16.89 10.91
CA ALA A 4 15.51 -16.29 10.12
C ALA A 4 16.57 -15.73 11.10
N ARG A 5 17.75 -16.36 11.12
CA ARG A 5 18.88 -15.88 11.92
C ARG A 5 19.26 -14.49 11.39
N PRO A 6 19.41 -13.46 12.25
CA PRO A 6 19.99 -12.21 11.80
C PRO A 6 21.38 -12.52 11.24
N GLY A 7 21.55 -12.31 9.94
CA GLY A 7 22.87 -12.37 9.32
C GLY A 7 23.78 -11.31 9.95
N ARG A 8 25.09 -11.40 9.73
CA ARG A 8 26.04 -10.32 10.05
C ARG A 8 25.88 -9.16 9.05
N GLY A 9 24.63 -8.75 8.85
CA GLY A 9 24.11 -7.93 7.77
C GLY A 9 23.46 -6.67 8.32
N GLU A 10 23.28 -5.66 7.47
CA GLU A 10 22.50 -4.50 7.87
C GLU A 10 21.04 -4.87 8.15
N VAL A 11 20.49 -4.28 9.21
CA VAL A 11 19.13 -4.54 9.67
C VAL A 11 18.39 -3.23 9.77
N VAL A 12 17.25 -3.16 9.07
CA VAL A 12 16.34 -2.02 9.06
C VAL A 12 14.99 -2.45 9.60
N PHE A 13 14.32 -1.55 10.32
CA PHE A 13 12.98 -1.77 10.88
C PHE A 13 11.98 -0.82 10.22
N VAL A 14 10.82 -1.36 9.87
CA VAL A 14 9.67 -0.63 9.32
C VAL A 14 8.50 -0.77 10.29
N ALA A 15 7.80 0.32 10.60
CA ALA A 15 6.63 0.32 11.48
C ALA A 15 5.60 1.37 11.00
N THR A 16 4.31 1.08 11.15
CA THR A 16 3.23 2.00 10.74
C THR A 16 3.25 3.33 11.48
N ASP A 17 3.82 3.36 12.69
CA ASP A 17 4.04 4.55 13.52
C ASP A 17 5.44 5.17 13.34
N GLY A 18 6.21 4.71 12.35
CA GLY A 18 7.54 5.21 12.03
C GLY A 18 7.55 6.53 11.25
N ASP A 19 8.75 6.93 10.85
CA ASP A 19 9.02 8.10 10.00
C ASP A 19 10.12 7.76 9.00
N ASP A 20 9.95 8.08 7.72
CA ASP A 20 10.94 7.79 6.67
C ASP A 20 12.23 8.62 6.80
N ALA A 21 12.23 9.67 7.63
CA ALA A 21 13.42 10.40 8.04
C ALA A 21 14.21 9.72 9.16
N ASN A 22 13.66 8.67 9.78
CA ASN A 22 14.36 7.93 10.84
C ASN A 22 15.53 7.11 10.30
N PRO A 23 16.52 6.78 11.15
CA PRO A 23 17.64 5.92 10.76
C PRO A 23 17.28 4.44 10.56
N GLY A 24 16.01 4.04 10.64
CA GLY A 24 15.57 2.65 10.44
C GLY A 24 16.00 1.68 11.54
N THR A 25 16.27 2.17 12.75
CA THR A 25 16.59 1.30 13.90
C THR A 25 15.34 0.80 14.59
N LYS A 26 15.46 -0.21 15.46
CA LYS A 26 14.32 -0.71 16.25
C LYS A 26 13.64 0.37 17.11
N LYS A 27 14.36 1.39 17.57
CA LYS A 27 13.83 2.49 18.41
C LYS A 27 13.28 3.66 17.59
N ALA A 28 13.73 3.79 16.36
CA ALA A 28 13.33 4.83 15.42
C ALA A 28 13.19 4.16 14.04
N PRO A 29 12.08 3.45 13.80
CA PRO A 29 11.85 2.69 12.57
C PRO A 29 11.45 3.63 11.42
N LEU A 30 11.71 3.18 10.19
CA LEU A 30 11.15 3.79 8.99
C LEU A 30 9.64 3.53 8.92
N ARG A 31 8.91 4.35 8.16
CA ARG A 31 7.48 4.17 8.00
C ARG A 31 7.13 3.24 6.85
N THR A 32 7.87 3.34 5.74
CA THR A 32 7.57 2.65 4.49
C THR A 32 8.57 1.55 4.15
N VAL A 33 8.13 0.55 3.40
CA VAL A 33 8.99 -0.52 2.88
C VAL A 33 9.94 0.03 1.81
N GLN A 34 9.51 1.03 1.03
CA GLN A 34 10.32 1.74 0.04
C GLN A 34 11.49 2.46 0.71
N ALA A 35 11.27 3.18 1.81
CA ALA A 35 12.37 3.82 2.53
C ALA A 35 13.37 2.79 3.06
N ALA A 36 12.90 1.61 3.50
CA ALA A 36 13.80 0.54 3.94
C ALA A 36 14.60 -0.09 2.80
N ARG A 37 14.00 -0.23 1.60
CA ARG A 37 14.71 -0.62 0.38
C ARG A 37 15.81 0.38 0.07
N ASP A 38 15.48 1.67 0.08
CA ASP A 38 16.41 2.75 -0.27
C ASP A 38 17.55 2.88 0.76
N ALA A 39 17.24 2.67 2.04
CA ALA A 39 18.24 2.65 3.11
C ALA A 39 19.29 1.53 2.92
N LEU A 40 18.90 0.39 2.32
CA LEU A 40 19.80 -0.75 2.07
C LEU A 40 20.38 -0.76 0.64
N ALA A 41 19.99 0.19 -0.21
CA ALA A 41 20.37 0.21 -1.63
C ALA A 41 21.90 0.30 -1.79
N GLY A 42 22.48 -0.69 -2.46
CA GLY A 42 23.93 -0.76 -2.71
C GLY A 42 24.78 -1.10 -1.47
N GLN A 43 24.16 -1.31 -0.30
CA GLN A 43 24.85 -1.62 0.96
C GLN A 43 24.95 -3.13 1.22
N THR A 44 24.36 -3.95 0.34
CA THR A 44 24.25 -5.39 0.53
C THR A 44 24.98 -6.19 -0.54
N SER A 45 25.32 -7.44 -0.21
CA SER A 45 25.99 -8.37 -1.10
C SER A 45 25.74 -9.83 -0.69
N ALA A 46 26.17 -10.77 -1.51
CA ALA A 46 26.09 -12.20 -1.19
C ALA A 46 26.72 -12.57 0.17
N ARG A 47 27.75 -11.83 0.61
CA ARG A 47 28.46 -12.01 1.90
C ARG A 47 27.92 -11.13 3.02
N HIS A 48 27.24 -10.03 2.69
CA HIS A 48 26.69 -9.06 3.63
C HIS A 48 25.24 -8.76 3.27
N ARG A 49 24.32 -9.64 3.69
CA ARG A 49 22.90 -9.59 3.32
C ARG A 49 22.14 -8.57 4.16
N GLY A 50 21.19 -7.86 3.57
CA GLY A 50 20.29 -6.97 4.32
C GLY A 50 19.08 -7.71 4.90
N THR A 51 18.49 -7.20 5.98
CA THR A 51 17.20 -7.67 6.49
C THR A 51 16.32 -6.49 6.86
N VAL A 52 15.10 -6.48 6.32
CA VAL A 52 14.03 -5.54 6.66
C VAL A 52 13.03 -6.27 7.55
N TRP A 53 12.94 -5.84 8.81
CA TRP A 53 11.93 -6.30 9.76
C TRP A 53 10.73 -5.38 9.73
N ILE A 54 9.58 -5.91 9.30
CA ILE A 54 8.33 -5.17 9.22
C ILE A 54 7.52 -5.47 10.48
N ARG A 55 7.17 -4.41 11.23
CA ARG A 55 6.36 -4.52 12.45
C ARG A 55 4.89 -4.73 12.07
N GLY A 56 4.12 -5.28 13.00
CA GLY A 56 2.71 -5.59 12.78
C GLY A 56 1.88 -4.35 12.47
N GLY A 57 0.96 -4.50 11.53
CA GLY A 57 0.12 -3.41 11.04
C GLY A 57 -0.26 -3.59 9.58
N GLU A 58 -1.10 -2.67 9.12
CA GLU A 58 -1.55 -2.58 7.73
C GLU A 58 -0.73 -1.52 6.99
N TYR A 59 -0.14 -1.92 5.87
CA TYR A 59 0.65 -1.07 4.98
C TYR A 59 -0.07 -0.95 3.65
N VAL A 60 -0.75 0.19 3.46
CA VAL A 60 -1.42 0.51 2.20
C VAL A 60 -0.40 1.03 1.21
N LEU A 61 -0.38 0.46 0.00
CA LEU A 61 0.50 0.82 -1.10
C LEU A 61 -0.31 1.47 -2.22
N ASP A 62 -0.05 2.76 -2.47
CA ASP A 62 -0.56 3.46 -3.65
C ASP A 62 0.19 3.04 -4.92
N GLU A 63 1.46 2.65 -4.77
CA GLU A 63 2.36 2.28 -5.86
C GLU A 63 3.10 0.98 -5.57
N ALA A 64 3.44 0.24 -6.64
CA ALA A 64 4.22 -0.98 -6.52
C ALA A 64 5.62 -0.70 -5.96
N ILE A 65 6.07 -1.56 -5.03
CA ILE A 65 7.46 -1.52 -4.54
C ILE A 65 8.37 -2.15 -5.58
N ASP A 66 9.16 -1.34 -6.27
CA ASP A 66 10.17 -1.83 -7.21
C ASP A 66 11.39 -2.39 -6.46
N LEU A 67 11.67 -3.68 -6.62
CA LEU A 67 12.83 -4.37 -6.02
C LEU A 67 13.85 -4.81 -7.09
N THR A 68 13.81 -4.22 -8.28
CA THR A 68 14.68 -4.61 -9.39
C THR A 68 16.10 -4.07 -9.25
N GLY A 69 17.08 -4.74 -9.87
CA GLY A 69 18.46 -4.28 -9.90
C GLY A 69 19.37 -4.85 -8.80
N ALA A 70 20.68 -4.68 -9.00
CA ALA A 70 21.71 -5.21 -8.12
C ALA A 70 21.71 -4.52 -6.75
N ASP A 71 21.37 -3.23 -6.70
CA ASP A 71 21.38 -2.43 -5.48
C ASP A 71 20.29 -2.86 -4.49
N HIS A 72 19.20 -3.45 -4.97
CA HIS A 72 18.09 -3.97 -4.15
C HIS A 72 18.14 -5.49 -3.92
N SER A 73 19.21 -6.14 -4.39
CA SER A 73 19.41 -7.59 -4.23
C SER A 73 19.90 -7.95 -2.82
N TRP A 74 19.87 -9.24 -2.47
CA TRP A 74 20.43 -9.76 -1.19
C TRP A 74 19.73 -9.25 0.09
N VAL A 75 18.55 -8.66 -0.03
CA VAL A 75 17.71 -8.21 1.09
C VAL A 75 16.63 -9.24 1.39
N THR A 76 16.39 -9.52 2.67
CA THR A 76 15.25 -10.32 3.14
C THR A 76 14.21 -9.41 3.78
N TYR A 77 12.97 -9.47 3.32
CA TYR A 77 11.83 -8.80 3.94
C TYR A 77 11.04 -9.81 4.76
N ALA A 78 10.82 -9.53 6.04
CA ALA A 78 10.12 -10.44 6.93
C ALA A 78 9.37 -9.71 8.05
N ALA A 79 8.24 -10.29 8.47
CA ALA A 79 7.51 -9.83 9.65
C ALA A 79 8.35 -9.99 10.92
N TYR A 80 8.33 -9.00 11.80
CA TYR A 80 9.09 -9.00 13.03
C TYR A 80 8.47 -9.96 14.05
N ARG A 81 9.23 -10.99 14.45
CA ARG A 81 8.87 -11.95 15.53
C ARG A 81 7.48 -12.61 15.39
N GLY A 82 6.98 -12.76 14.17
CA GLY A 82 5.66 -13.35 13.93
C GLY A 82 4.49 -12.40 14.25
N GLU A 83 4.75 -11.10 14.29
CA GLU A 83 3.70 -10.08 14.22
C GLU A 83 2.92 -10.21 12.89
N ASP A 84 1.63 -9.90 12.91
CA ASP A 84 0.77 -9.93 11.73
C ASP A 84 0.98 -8.67 10.89
N VAL A 85 1.45 -8.85 9.67
CA VAL A 85 1.75 -7.79 8.71
C VAL A 85 0.84 -7.97 7.51
N GLU A 86 0.07 -6.95 7.20
CA GLU A 86 -0.74 -6.89 5.99
C GLU A 86 -0.17 -5.82 5.06
N ILE A 87 0.09 -6.20 3.81
CA ILE A 87 0.48 -5.27 2.74
C ILE A 87 -0.64 -5.33 1.72
N THR A 88 -1.30 -4.20 1.49
CA THR A 88 -2.50 -4.13 0.65
C THR A 88 -2.43 -2.94 -0.29
N GLY A 89 -2.99 -3.08 -1.49
CA GLY A 89 -3.27 -1.95 -2.39
C GLY A 89 -4.75 -1.54 -2.36
N ALA A 90 -5.51 -2.07 -1.40
CA ALA A 90 -6.93 -1.76 -1.26
C ALA A 90 -7.10 -0.45 -0.50
N HIS A 91 -8.03 0.38 -0.98
CA HIS A 91 -8.50 1.55 -0.26
C HIS A 91 -9.92 1.29 0.20
N GLU A 92 -10.19 1.56 1.47
CA GLU A 92 -11.55 1.54 1.99
C GLU A 92 -12.34 2.70 1.39
N LEU A 93 -13.49 2.39 0.80
CA LEU A 93 -14.43 3.40 0.31
C LEU A 93 -15.43 3.70 1.43
N ASP A 94 -15.47 4.95 1.89
CA ASP A 94 -16.41 5.39 2.91
C ASP A 94 -17.86 5.15 2.46
N ARG A 95 -18.65 4.47 3.28
CA ARG A 95 -20.06 4.21 3.00
C ARG A 95 -20.85 5.50 2.75
N ALA A 96 -20.46 6.61 3.37
CA ALA A 96 -21.11 7.91 3.20
C ALA A 96 -20.89 8.52 1.80
N GLY A 97 -19.87 8.08 1.05
CA GLY A 97 -19.59 8.56 -0.30
C GLY A 97 -20.44 7.91 -1.39
N TRP A 98 -21.18 6.85 -1.07
CA TRP A 98 -22.08 6.20 -2.02
C TRP A 98 -23.35 7.02 -2.23
N LYS A 99 -23.72 7.22 -3.49
CA LYS A 99 -24.95 7.93 -3.88
C LYS A 99 -25.83 7.05 -4.76
N PRO A 100 -27.17 7.07 -4.59
CA PRO A 100 -28.06 6.45 -5.55
C PRO A 100 -27.90 7.14 -6.91
N LEU A 101 -27.74 6.37 -7.98
CA LEU A 101 -27.64 6.90 -9.34
C LEU A 101 -28.92 7.65 -9.75
N ALA A 102 -30.06 7.29 -9.14
CA ALA A 102 -31.34 7.95 -9.33
C ALA A 102 -31.40 9.38 -8.75
N ASP A 103 -30.52 9.71 -7.79
CA ASP A 103 -30.52 11.00 -7.11
C ASP A 103 -29.62 12.04 -7.81
N LEU A 104 -28.82 11.61 -8.79
CA LEU A 104 -27.94 12.50 -9.55
C LEU A 104 -28.73 13.33 -10.57
N THR A 105 -28.34 14.60 -10.69
CA THR A 105 -28.86 15.54 -11.68
C THR A 105 -28.40 15.18 -13.10
N ALA A 106 -29.08 15.72 -14.12
CA ALA A 106 -28.67 15.52 -15.51
C ALA A 106 -27.26 16.05 -15.81
N GLU A 107 -26.84 17.10 -15.11
CA GLU A 107 -25.50 17.70 -15.21
C GLU A 107 -24.44 16.77 -14.61
N GLU A 108 -24.70 16.20 -13.43
CA GLU A 108 -23.81 15.21 -12.80
C GLU A 108 -23.68 13.94 -13.65
N LEU A 109 -24.80 13.42 -14.17
CA LEU A 109 -24.78 12.24 -15.04
C LEU A 109 -23.99 12.45 -16.33
N ALA A 110 -23.92 13.68 -16.84
CA ALA A 110 -23.16 13.99 -18.05
C ALA A 110 -21.62 13.91 -17.85
N ALA A 111 -21.13 13.81 -16.61
CA ALA A 111 -19.71 13.68 -16.34
C ALA A 111 -19.13 12.33 -16.84
N PRO A 112 -17.86 12.29 -17.30
CA PRO A 112 -17.24 11.07 -17.84
C PRO A 112 -17.30 9.86 -16.89
N ALA A 113 -17.19 10.12 -15.58
CA ALA A 113 -17.27 9.11 -14.52
C ALA A 113 -18.57 8.30 -14.54
N TYR A 114 -19.67 8.87 -15.06
CA TYR A 114 -20.97 8.22 -15.08
C TYR A 114 -21.39 7.73 -16.46
N SER A 115 -20.50 7.62 -17.45
CA SER A 115 -20.83 7.26 -18.84
C SER A 115 -21.74 6.04 -19.03
N SER A 116 -21.71 5.08 -18.09
CA SER A 116 -22.63 3.94 -18.04
C SER A 116 -24.12 4.32 -17.89
N HIS A 117 -24.43 5.52 -17.41
CA HIS A 117 -25.79 6.05 -17.28
C HIS A 117 -26.55 6.10 -18.62
N THR A 118 -25.82 6.19 -19.74
CA THR A 118 -26.39 6.16 -21.10
C THR A 118 -27.10 4.84 -21.40
N ARG A 119 -26.69 3.74 -20.75
CA ARG A 119 -27.33 2.42 -20.83
C ARG A 119 -28.46 2.26 -19.79
N LEU A 120 -28.45 3.06 -18.73
CA LEU A 120 -29.47 3.13 -17.68
C LEU A 120 -30.31 4.40 -17.89
N ASN A 121 -30.98 4.49 -19.03
CA ASN A 121 -31.61 5.72 -19.51
C ASN A 121 -33.01 5.99 -18.94
N THR A 122 -33.57 5.08 -18.14
CA THR A 122 -34.86 5.27 -17.46
C THR A 122 -34.69 5.30 -15.92
N PRO A 123 -35.55 6.00 -15.17
CA PRO A 123 -35.51 6.00 -13.71
C PRO A 123 -35.60 4.60 -13.10
N GLN A 124 -36.42 3.72 -13.69
CA GLN A 124 -36.60 2.34 -13.21
C GLN A 124 -35.32 1.50 -13.34
N LEU A 125 -34.50 1.77 -14.37
CA LEU A 125 -33.21 1.10 -14.54
C LEU A 125 -32.13 1.61 -13.59
N ARG A 126 -32.34 2.78 -12.96
CA ARG A 126 -31.42 3.37 -11.98
C ARG A 126 -31.79 3.03 -10.54
N GLU A 127 -32.96 2.45 -10.32
CA GLU A 127 -33.42 2.06 -8.99
C GLU A 127 -32.51 0.96 -8.42
N GLY A 128 -32.05 1.15 -7.18
CA GLY A 128 -31.12 0.23 -6.53
C GLY A 128 -29.68 0.26 -7.08
N VAL A 129 -29.38 1.11 -8.06
CA VAL A 129 -28.02 1.32 -8.56
C VAL A 129 -27.35 2.41 -7.73
N TRP A 130 -26.22 2.07 -7.13
CA TRP A 130 -25.39 2.99 -6.37
C TRP A 130 -24.10 3.26 -7.11
N THR A 131 -23.60 4.47 -6.96
CA THR A 131 -22.35 4.91 -7.56
C THR A 131 -21.47 5.56 -6.50
N PHE A 132 -20.16 5.47 -6.73
CA PHE A 132 -19.13 6.04 -5.90
C PHE A 132 -18.13 6.72 -6.83
N ASP A 133 -17.86 7.99 -6.59
CA ASP A 133 -16.89 8.75 -7.36
C ASP A 133 -15.49 8.48 -6.80
N LEU A 134 -14.64 7.85 -7.59
CA LEU A 134 -13.25 7.56 -7.23
C LEU A 134 -12.31 8.77 -7.49
N GLY A 135 -12.83 9.89 -8.00
CA GLY A 135 -12.05 11.04 -8.44
C GLY A 135 -11.44 10.85 -9.83
N GLU A 136 -10.68 11.85 -10.29
CA GLU A 136 -9.83 11.67 -11.48
C GLU A 136 -8.63 10.80 -11.13
N ALA A 137 -8.35 9.81 -11.98
CA ALA A 137 -7.20 8.92 -11.89
C ALA A 137 -5.91 9.56 -12.41
#